data_AF-A0AAN3D6X8-F1
#
_entry.id   AF-A0AAN3D6X8-F1
#
_cell.length_a   1.000
_cell.length_b   1.000
_cell.length_c   1.000
_cell.angle_alpha   90.00
_cell.angle_beta   90.00
_cell.angle_gamma   90.00
#
_symmetry.space_group_name_H-M   'P 1'
#
loop_
_entity.id
_entity.type
_entity.pdbx_description
1 polymer ?
#
loop_
_entity_poly.entity_id
_entity_poly.type
_entity_poly.pdbx_seq_one_letter_code
_entity_poly.pdbx_strand_id
1 'polypeptide(L)'
;MYRIHKIPKRFRQKGTERREEKNKSLKFKIMDNIKESKEYQLAKDWERAVNDYGFNPKRFAAAIPEMHPTLQQSLYRLVKECIVVMADETRNYDDRNRASHEEAKCIMEYLKAHGKHIPLR
;
A
#
# COMPACT_ATOMS: atom_id res chain seq x y z
N MET A 1 -49.82 18.10 -13.75
CA MET A 1 -48.38 18.19 -14.12
C MET A 1 -47.57 18.40 -12.86
N TYR A 2 -46.66 17.48 -12.50
CA TYR A 2 -45.80 17.63 -11.31
C TYR A 2 -44.49 18.34 -11.68
N ARG A 3 -44.18 19.45 -11.01
CA ARG A 3 -42.97 20.26 -11.21
C ARG A 3 -41.83 19.71 -10.34
N ILE A 4 -40.84 19.12 -11.01
CA ILE A 4 -39.62 18.57 -10.39
C ILE A 4 -38.73 19.76 -9.95
N HIS A 5 -38.56 19.96 -8.65
CA HIS A 5 -37.67 20.99 -8.11
C HIS A 5 -36.21 20.52 -8.26
N LYS A 6 -35.45 21.12 -9.19
CA LYS A 6 -34.01 20.88 -9.32
C LYS A 6 -33.28 21.46 -8.11
N ILE A 7 -32.62 20.60 -7.34
CA ILE A 7 -31.79 20.98 -6.19
C ILE A 7 -30.59 21.81 -6.68
N PRO A 8 -30.32 22.99 -6.08
CA PRO A 8 -29.24 23.87 -6.52
C PRO A 8 -27.84 23.24 -6.33
N LYS A 9 -26.99 23.33 -7.36
CA LYS A 9 -25.65 22.70 -7.44
C LYS A 9 -24.72 23.00 -6.24
N ARG A 10 -24.85 24.16 -5.58
CA ARG A 10 -24.07 24.54 -4.38
C ARG A 10 -24.27 23.60 -3.19
N PHE A 11 -25.46 23.02 -3.03
CA PHE A 11 -25.72 22.03 -1.97
C PHE A 11 -24.99 20.70 -2.22
N ARG A 12 -24.73 20.36 -3.49
CA ARG A 12 -24.02 19.12 -3.89
C ARG A 12 -22.51 19.21 -3.65
N GLN A 13 -21.91 20.39 -3.83
CA GLN A 13 -20.48 20.66 -3.56
C GLN A 13 -20.17 20.62 -2.05
N LYS A 14 -21.01 21.25 -1.23
CA LYS A 14 -20.86 21.27 0.23
C LYS A 14 -21.02 19.89 0.90
N GLY A 15 -21.62 18.94 0.19
CA GLY A 15 -21.74 17.53 0.61
C GLY A 15 -20.57 16.65 0.16
N THR A 16 -19.87 17.04 -0.91
CA THR A 16 -18.66 16.35 -1.41
C THR A 16 -17.43 16.78 -0.62
N GLU A 17 -17.26 18.09 -0.38
CA GLU A 17 -16.20 18.65 0.48
C GLU A 17 -16.24 18.06 1.90
N ARG A 18 -17.42 18.02 2.54
CA ARG A 18 -17.59 17.40 3.87
C ARG A 18 -17.31 15.90 3.89
N ARG A 19 -17.50 15.21 2.76
CA ARG A 19 -17.24 13.76 2.63
C ARG A 19 -15.75 13.51 2.39
N GLU A 20 -15.09 14.39 1.63
CA GLU A 20 -13.64 14.40 1.45
C GLU A 20 -12.91 14.77 2.75
N GLU A 21 -13.36 15.78 3.48
CA GLU A 21 -12.84 16.14 4.81
C GLU A 21 -13.05 15.02 5.82
N LYS A 22 -14.24 14.39 5.84
CA LYS A 22 -14.48 13.20 6.68
C LYS A 22 -13.59 12.04 6.27
N ASN A 23 -13.37 11.78 4.98
CA ASN A 23 -12.47 10.72 4.52
C ASN A 23 -11.01 11.03 4.82
N LYS A 24 -10.60 12.31 4.76
CA LYS A 24 -9.25 12.78 5.11
C LYS A 24 -9.03 12.71 6.63
N SER A 25 -10.04 13.06 7.43
CA SER A 25 -10.05 12.93 8.89
C SER A 25 -10.14 11.48 9.35
N LEU A 26 -10.88 10.60 8.65
CA LEU A 26 -10.87 9.16 8.89
C LEU A 26 -9.51 8.55 8.53
N LYS A 27 -8.90 8.94 7.40
CA LYS A 27 -7.51 8.56 7.09
C LYS A 27 -6.54 9.01 8.20
N PHE A 28 -6.71 10.24 8.72
CA PHE A 28 -5.92 10.77 9.84
C PHE A 28 -6.19 10.08 11.18
N LYS A 29 -7.41 9.59 11.43
CA LYS A 29 -7.78 8.81 12.65
C LYS A 29 -7.41 7.33 12.56
N ILE A 30 -7.34 6.77 11.35
CA ILE A 30 -6.82 5.40 11.11
C ILE A 30 -5.29 5.38 11.23
N MET A 31 -4.63 6.52 11.07
CA MET A 31 -3.26 6.76 11.56
C MET A 31 -3.25 6.92 13.10
N ASP A 32 -3.84 5.97 13.84
CA ASP A 32 -3.32 5.64 15.17
C ASP A 32 -1.81 5.47 15.01
N ASN A 33 -1.04 6.14 15.88
CA ASN A 33 0.39 6.42 15.71
C ASN A 33 1.12 5.23 15.06
N ILE A 34 1.36 5.27 13.74
CA ILE A 34 1.89 4.13 12.97
C ILE A 34 3.14 3.56 13.65
N LYS A 35 3.90 4.42 14.32
CA LYS A 35 5.11 4.10 15.08
C LYS A 35 4.89 3.16 16.27
N GLU A 36 3.67 3.07 16.80
CA GLU A 36 3.26 2.17 17.87
C GLU A 36 2.68 0.85 17.35
N SER A 37 2.47 0.72 16.04
CA SER A 37 1.92 -0.49 15.44
C SER A 37 2.96 -1.61 15.38
N LYS A 38 2.49 -2.86 15.43
CA LYS A 38 3.36 -4.05 15.30
C LYS A 38 4.00 -4.12 13.91
N GLU A 39 3.29 -3.63 12.88
CA GLU A 39 3.75 -3.58 11.50
C GLU A 39 4.91 -2.60 11.33
N TYR A 40 4.87 -1.44 11.99
CA TYR A 40 6.01 -0.51 11.97
C TYR A 40 7.23 -1.10 12.67
N GLN A 41 7.03 -1.75 13.82
CA GLN A 41 8.14 -2.42 14.51
C GLN A 41 8.74 -3.54 13.65
N LEU A 42 7.89 -4.34 12.99
CA LEU A 42 8.35 -5.35 12.04
C LEU A 42 9.10 -4.74 10.84
N ALA A 43 8.67 -3.59 10.33
CA ALA A 43 9.39 -2.88 9.27
C ALA A 43 10.78 -2.41 9.72
N LYS A 44 10.92 -1.94 10.98
CA LYS A 44 12.22 -1.58 11.56
C LYS A 44 13.12 -2.78 11.83
N ASP A 45 12.55 -3.90 12.25
CA ASP A 45 13.28 -5.16 12.43
C ASP A 45 13.78 -5.68 11.09
N TRP A 46 12.95 -5.62 10.05
CA TRP A 46 13.34 -5.94 8.68
C TRP A 46 14.45 -5.02 8.17
N GLU A 47 14.33 -3.70 8.34
CA GLU A 47 15.37 -2.72 7.96
C GLU A 47 16.70 -3.05 8.63
N ARG A 48 16.68 -3.38 9.93
CA ARG A 48 17.88 -3.80 10.65
C ARG A 48 18.46 -5.11 10.08
N ALA A 49 17.61 -6.08 9.78
CA ALA A 49 18.02 -7.37 9.25
C ALA A 49 18.68 -7.24 7.88
N VAL A 50 18.14 -6.42 6.96
CA VAL A 50 18.71 -6.25 5.61
C VAL A 50 19.93 -5.32 5.57
N ASN A 51 20.09 -4.46 6.57
CA ASN A 51 21.27 -3.61 6.73
C ASN A 51 22.47 -4.36 7.36
N ASP A 52 22.28 -5.59 7.84
CA ASP A 52 23.37 -6.45 8.29
C ASP A 52 24.10 -7.11 7.11
N TYR A 53 25.43 -7.11 7.13
CA TYR A 53 26.27 -7.66 6.06
C TYR A 53 26.06 -9.17 5.84
N GLY A 54 25.45 -9.87 6.79
CA GLY A 54 25.12 -11.29 6.71
C GLY A 54 23.81 -11.62 5.97
N PHE A 55 22.97 -10.62 5.63
CA PHE A 55 21.68 -10.90 5.01
C PHE A 55 21.84 -11.42 3.57
N ASN A 56 21.21 -12.56 3.30
CA ASN A 56 21.22 -13.16 1.97
C ASN A 56 19.79 -13.28 1.42
N PRO A 57 19.38 -12.39 0.50
CA PRO A 57 18.03 -12.39 -0.07
C PRO A 57 17.65 -13.71 -0.73
N LYS A 58 18.61 -14.43 -1.33
CA LYS A 58 18.36 -15.73 -1.97
C LYS A 58 18.05 -16.81 -0.94
N ARG A 59 18.74 -16.82 0.20
CA ARG A 59 18.44 -17.75 1.31
C ARG A 59 17.09 -17.45 1.95
N PHE A 60 16.75 -16.17 2.13
CA PHE A 60 15.42 -15.77 2.59
C PHE A 60 14.33 -16.28 1.64
N ALA A 61 14.48 -16.04 0.33
CA ALA A 61 13.52 -16.51 -0.66
C ALA A 61 13.39 -18.05 -0.70
N ALA A 62 14.50 -18.77 -0.54
CA ALA A 62 14.51 -20.23 -0.50
C ALA A 62 13.80 -20.83 0.72
N ALA A 63 13.61 -20.05 1.81
CA ALA A 63 12.87 -20.48 2.98
C ALA A 63 11.34 -20.26 2.86
N ILE A 64 10.87 -19.48 1.88
CA ILE A 64 9.44 -19.20 1.69
C ILE A 64 8.60 -20.48 1.47
N PRO A 65 9.04 -21.46 0.66
CA PRO A 65 8.30 -22.71 0.48
C PRO A 65 8.06 -23.51 1.77
N GLU A 66 8.92 -23.35 2.78
CA GLU A 66 8.81 -24.01 4.09
C GLU A 66 7.76 -23.36 5.01
N MET A 67 7.29 -22.16 4.68
CA MET A 67 6.23 -21.50 5.44
C MET A 67 4.88 -22.18 5.24
N HIS A 68 3.98 -22.05 6.22
CA HIS A 68 2.60 -22.50 6.06
C HIS A 68 1.95 -21.87 4.81
N PRO A 69 1.22 -22.61 3.94
CA PRO A 69 0.72 -22.10 2.67
C PRO A 69 -0.13 -20.82 2.78
N THR A 70 -0.91 -20.66 3.85
CA THR A 70 -1.68 -19.42 4.07
C THR A 70 -0.78 -18.22 4.36
N LEU A 71 0.36 -18.43 5.01
CA LEU A 71 1.35 -17.38 5.29
C LEU A 71 2.14 -17.03 4.03
N GLN A 72 2.38 -17.96 3.12
CA GLN A 72 2.95 -17.67 1.80
C GLN A 72 2.05 -16.69 1.01
N GLN A 73 0.72 -16.90 1.05
CA GLN A 73 -0.23 -15.95 0.43
C GLN A 73 -0.25 -14.59 1.14
N SER A 74 -0.17 -14.58 2.48
CA SER A 74 -0.05 -13.33 3.23
C SER A 74 1.22 -12.56 2.90
N LEU A 75 2.36 -13.25 2.76
CA LEU A 75 3.62 -12.66 2.35
C LEU A 75 3.51 -12.08 0.94
N TYR A 76 2.89 -12.78 -0.01
CA TYR A 76 2.69 -12.25 -1.35
C TYR A 76 1.83 -10.98 -1.36
N ARG A 77 0.74 -10.95 -0.56
CA ARG A 77 -0.07 -9.73 -0.39
C ARG A 77 0.75 -8.59 0.20
N LEU A 78 1.57 -8.86 1.22
CA LEU A 78 2.49 -7.88 1.79
C LEU A 78 3.47 -7.32 0.74
N VAL A 79 4.11 -8.19 -0.04
CA VAL A 79 5.03 -7.79 -1.11
C VAL A 79 4.32 -6.90 -2.13
N LYS A 80 3.07 -7.22 -2.51
CA LYS A 80 2.29 -6.34 -3.40
C LYS A 80 2.06 -4.95 -2.81
N GLU A 81 1.71 -4.85 -1.52
CA GLU A 81 1.54 -3.54 -0.86
C GLU A 81 2.87 -2.77 -0.78
N CYS A 82 3.99 -3.45 -0.56
CA CYS A 82 5.32 -2.83 -0.64
C CYS A 82 5.57 -2.23 -2.03
N ILE A 83 5.25 -2.96 -3.11
CA ILE A 83 5.42 -2.49 -4.48
C ILE A 83 4.53 -1.28 -4.76
N VAL A 84 3.28 -1.25 -4.25
CA VAL A 84 2.39 -0.09 -4.36
C VAL A 84 3.05 1.16 -3.78
N VAL A 85 3.62 1.08 -2.58
CA VAL A 85 4.31 2.20 -1.94
C VAL A 85 5.62 2.57 -2.66
N MET A 86 6.32 1.60 -3.26
CA MET A 86 7.53 1.86 -4.04
C MET A 86 7.24 2.49 -5.40
N ALA A 87 6.08 2.22 -5.99
CA ALA A 87 5.63 2.81 -7.25
C ALA A 87 4.92 4.18 -7.10
N ASP A 88 4.72 4.66 -5.87
CA ASP A 88 3.99 5.90 -5.60
C ASP A 88 4.75 7.14 -6.07
N GLU A 89 4.29 7.77 -7.15
CA GLU A 89 4.88 8.97 -7.73
C GLU A 89 4.81 10.22 -6.82
N THR A 90 3.99 10.19 -5.77
CA THR A 90 3.86 11.33 -4.83
C THR A 90 5.00 11.39 -3.81
N ARG A 91 5.80 10.31 -3.72
CA ARG A 91 6.93 10.21 -2.81
C ARG A 91 8.20 10.74 -3.47
N ASN A 92 9.07 11.39 -2.68
CA ASN A 92 10.37 11.83 -3.17
C ASN A 92 11.36 10.65 -3.15
N TYR A 93 12.06 10.42 -4.26
CA TYR A 93 13.08 9.38 -4.41
C TYR A 93 14.41 10.02 -4.75
N ASP A 94 15.47 9.62 -4.05
CA ASP A 94 16.83 9.92 -4.47
C ASP A 94 17.32 8.92 -5.53
N ASP A 95 18.45 9.23 -6.16
CA ASP A 95 18.97 8.45 -7.28
C ASP A 95 19.33 7.01 -6.91
N ARG A 96 19.54 6.68 -5.62
CA ARG A 96 19.80 5.30 -5.18
C ARG A 96 18.55 4.42 -5.30
N ASN A 97 17.36 5.03 -5.25
CA ASN A 97 16.07 4.34 -5.32
C ASN A 97 15.35 4.53 -6.66
N ARG A 98 15.91 5.31 -7.59
CA ARG A 98 15.27 5.61 -8.88
C ARG A 98 14.96 4.33 -9.66
N ALA A 99 15.94 3.44 -9.79
CA ALA A 99 15.78 2.19 -10.54
C ALA A 99 14.68 1.29 -9.94
N SER A 100 14.65 1.13 -8.61
CA SER A 100 13.65 0.31 -7.94
C SER A 100 12.25 0.92 -8.00
N HIS A 101 12.14 2.25 -7.99
CA HIS A 101 10.88 2.95 -8.22
C HIS A 101 10.34 2.71 -9.64
N GLU A 102 11.18 2.89 -10.67
CA GLU A 102 10.79 2.70 -12.07
C GLU A 102 10.36 1.25 -12.34
N GLU A 103 11.10 0.28 -11.81
CA GLU A 103 10.72 -1.14 -11.91
C GLU A 103 9.40 -1.44 -11.18
N ALA A 104 9.22 -0.89 -9.97
CA ALA A 104 7.97 -1.04 -9.23
C ALA A 104 6.77 -0.48 -10.01
N LYS A 105 6.92 0.64 -10.72
CA LYS A 105 5.86 1.19 -11.58
C LYS A 105 5.47 0.22 -12.69
N CYS A 106 6.44 -0.31 -13.42
CA CYS A 106 6.20 -1.29 -14.48
C CYS A 106 5.46 -2.53 -13.94
N ILE A 107 5.90 -3.03 -12.78
CA ILE A 107 5.23 -4.17 -12.11
C ILE A 107 3.78 -3.80 -11.75
N MET A 108 3.55 -2.61 -11.20
CA MET A 108 2.19 -2.18 -10.84
C MET A 108 1.27 -2.01 -12.03
N GLU A 109 1.77 -1.50 -13.15
CA GLU A 109 1.00 -1.41 -14.40
C GLU A 109 0.60 -2.80 -14.90
N TYR A 110 1.55 -3.74 -14.92
CA TYR A 110 1.25 -5.13 -15.27
C TYR A 110 0.23 -5.74 -14.31
N LEU A 111 0.38 -5.56 -13.00
CA LEU A 111 -0.55 -6.10 -12.00
C LEU A 111 -1.95 -5.48 -12.09
N LYS A 112 -2.08 -4.21 -12.51
CA LYS A 112 -3.38 -3.58 -12.77
C LYS A 112 -4.08 -4.22 -13.98
N ALA A 113 -3.33 -4.55 -15.03
CA ALA A 113 -3.87 -5.13 -16.25
C ALA A 113 -4.12 -6.65 -16.14
N HIS A 114 -3.28 -7.38 -15.41
CA HIS A 114 -3.23 -8.85 -15.43
C HIS A 114 -3.27 -9.51 -14.05
N GLY A 115 -3.33 -8.72 -12.98
CA GLY A 115 -3.29 -9.23 -11.61
C GLY A 115 -4.47 -10.15 -11.28
N LYS A 116 -4.20 -11.19 -10.52
CA LYS A 116 -5.23 -12.10 -10.00
C LYS A 116 -5.69 -11.66 -8.61
N HIS A 117 -6.96 -11.91 -8.31
CA HIS A 117 -7.49 -11.76 -6.97
C HIS A 117 -6.91 -12.83 -6.04
N ILE A 118 -6.32 -12.40 -4.92
CA ILE A 118 -5.78 -13.29 -3.89
C ILE A 118 -6.69 -13.16 -2.67
N PRO A 119 -7.51 -14.18 -2.35
CA PRO A 119 -8.51 -14.06 -1.30
C PRO A 119 -7.87 -13.85 0.07
N LEU A 120 -8.51 -13.00 0.89
CA LEU A 120 -8.33 -13.02 2.34
C LEU A 120 -9.07 -14.24 2.88
N ARG A 121 -8.43 -14.96 3.80
CA ARG A 121 -9.08 -16.05 4.52
C ARG A 121 -9.80 -15.51 5.74
#